data_AF-A0A919VQE5-F1
#
_entry.id   AF-A0A919VQE5-F1
#
_cell.length_a   1.000
_cell.length_b   1.000
_cell.length_c   1.000
_cell.angle_alpha   90.00
_cell.angle_beta   90.00
_cell.angle_gamma   90.00
#
_symmetry.space_group_name_H-M   'P 1'
#
loop_
_entity.id
_entity.type
_entity.pdbx_description
1 polymer ?
#
loop_
_entity_poly.entity_id
_entity_poly.type
_entity_poly.pdbx_seq_one_letter_code
_entity_poly.pdbx_strand_id
1 'polypeptide(L)' 'MIGAMQTRDRQWRVEAVRPGERDYFRLIHGDNIVDGLVIASLQRLLAEAGVDMADLVEADTTPMSGAAGAA' A
#
# COMPACT_ATOMS: atom_id res chain seq x y z
N MET A 1 0.63 -6.01 7.36
CA MET A 1 0.12 -5.47 6.07
C MET A 1 -0.98 -6.39 5.60
N ILE A 2 -2.12 -5.85 5.18
CA ILE A 2 -3.28 -6.63 4.71
C ILE A 2 -3.38 -6.68 3.18
N GLY A 3 -2.64 -5.81 2.49
CA GLY A 3 -2.52 -5.80 1.04
C GLY A 3 -1.58 -4.70 0.57
N ALA A 4 -1.07 -4.83 -0.65
CA ALA A 4 -0.32 -3.76 -1.30
C ALA A 4 -0.77 -3.65 -2.76
N MET A 5 -0.83 -2.41 -3.23
CA MET A 5 -1.12 -2.05 -4.61
C MET A 5 0.00 -1.16 -5.13
N GLN A 6 0.22 -1.14 -6.43
CA GLN A 6 1.25 -0.32 -7.06
C GLN A 6 0.81 0.14 -8.45
N THR A 7 1.37 1.23 -8.94
CA THR A 7 1.22 1.60 -10.35
C THR A 7 1.92 0.57 -11.24
N ARG A 8 1.47 0.45 -12.49
CA ARG A 8 2.03 -0.50 -13.45
C ARG A 8 3.52 -0.28 -13.74
N ASP A 9 3.98 0.96 -13.65
CA ASP A 9 5.38 1.38 -13.78
C ASP A 9 6.22 1.15 -12.50
N ARG A 10 5.59 0.69 -11.41
CA ARG A 10 6.19 0.44 -10.10
C ARG A 10 6.79 1.68 -9.42
N GLN A 11 6.47 2.88 -9.89
CA GLN A 11 6.94 4.13 -9.26
C GLN A 11 6.21 4.39 -7.94
N TRP A 12 4.92 4.10 -7.88
CA TRP A 12 4.09 4.30 -6.71
C TRP A 12 3.65 2.98 -6.13
N ARG A 13 3.74 2.85 -4.80
CA ARG A 13 3.24 1.71 -4.06
C ARG A 13 2.44 2.19 -2.86
N VAL A 14 1.27 1.60 -2.69
CA VAL A 14 0.35 1.82 -1.58
C VAL A 14 0.27 0.54 -0.77
N GLU A 15 0.54 0.63 0.52
CA GLU A 15 0.38 -0.50 1.43
C GLU A 15 -0.77 -0.21 2.38
N ALA A 16 -1.74 -1.13 2.45
CA ALA A 16 -2.76 -1.12 3.48
C ALA A 16 -2.21 -1.81 4.73
N VAL A 17 -2.11 -1.06 5.82
CA VAL A 17 -1.55 -1.53 7.08
C VAL A 17 -2.63 -1.48 8.15
N ARG A 18 -2.79 -2.62 8.84
CA ARG A 18 -3.65 -2.77 10.01
C ARG A 18 -2.80 -3.30 11.16
N PRO A 19 -2.18 -2.45 11.98
CA PRO A 19 -1.60 -2.86 13.25
C PRO A 19 -2.63 -2.64 14.35
N GLY A 20 -3.22 -3.72 14.84
CA GLY A 20 -4.24 -3.66 15.90
C GLY A 20 -5.57 -3.09 15.39
N GLU A 21 -6.06 -2.01 16.02
CA GLU A 21 -7.43 -1.49 15.82
C GLU A 21 -7.58 -0.41 14.74
N ARG A 22 -6.49 0.11 14.17
CA ARG A 22 -6.57 1.23 13.21
C ARG A 22 -6.02 0.85 11.85
N ASP A 23 -6.83 1.08 10.83
CA ASP A 23 -6.46 0.93 9.44
C ASP A 23 -5.84 2.23 8.93
N TYR A 24 -4.66 2.13 8.35
CA TYR A 24 -4.01 3.25 7.65
C TYR A 24 -3.31 2.78 6.39
N PHE A 25 -2.98 3.74 5.55
CA PHE A 25 -2.26 3.54 4.31
C PHE A 25 -0.85 4.09 4.43
N ARG A 26 0.07 3.43 3.76
CA ARG A 26 1.43 3.90 3.54
C ARG A 26 1.63 4.10 2.05
N LEU A 27 2.12 5.27 1.67
CA LEU A 27 2.46 5.60 0.29
C LEU A 27 3.99 5.61 0.14
N ILE A 28 4.49 4.92 -0.87
CA ILE A 28 5.92 4.76 -1.16
C ILE A 28 6.16 5.23 -2.59
N HIS A 29 7.13 6.13 -2.78
CA HIS A 29 7.57 6.64 -4.07
C HIS A 29 9.09 6.85 -4.07
N GLY A 30 9.82 5.94 -4.72
CA GLY A 30 11.28 5.86 -4.59
C GLY A 30 11.69 5.68 -3.12
N ASP A 31 12.51 6.61 -2.61
CA ASP A 31 12.95 6.63 -1.22
C ASP A 31 11.97 7.37 -0.28
N ASN A 32 10.91 7.97 -0.81
CA ASN A 32 9.94 8.69 -0.01
C ASN A 32 8.88 7.75 0.53
N ILE A 33 8.68 7.78 1.85
CA ILE A 33 7.67 6.99 2.55
C ILE A 33 6.81 7.94 3.36
N VAL A 34 5.50 7.92 3.10
CA VAL A 34 4.49 8.64 3.87
C VAL A 34 3.61 7.62 4.56
N ASP A 35 3.65 7.59 5.90
CA ASP A 35 2.93 6.60 6.72
C ASP A 35 1.76 7.24 7.49
N GLY A 36 0.82 6.41 7.94
CA GLY A 36 -0.32 6.85 8.75
C GLY A 36 -1.40 7.62 7.96
N LEU A 37 -1.49 7.41 6.65
CA LEU A 37 -2.46 8.10 5.80
C LEU A 37 -3.85 7.49 5.97
N VAL A 38 -4.86 8.36 6.06
CA VAL A 38 -6.26 7.97 5.83
C VAL A 38 -6.56 7.96 4.34
N ILE A 39 -7.62 7.25 3.93
CA ILE A 39 -7.95 7.08 2.50
C ILE A 39 -8.11 8.39 1.72
N ALA A 40 -8.71 9.41 2.35
CA ALA A 40 -8.89 10.72 1.72
C ALA A 40 -7.56 11.44 1.44
N SER A 41 -6.59 11.33 2.37
CA SER A 41 -5.25 11.90 2.20
C SER A 41 -4.46 11.16 1.13
N LEU A 42 -4.57 9.83 1.10
CA LEU A 42 -3.96 8.99 0.06
C LEU A 42 -4.47 9.37 -1.34
N GLN A 43 -5.80 9.45 -1.51
CA GLN A 43 -6.44 9.82 -2.78
C GLN A 43 -5.95 11.17 -3.29
N ARG A 44 -5.87 12.15 -2.39
CA ARG A 44 -5.39 13.48 -2.73
C ARG A 44 -3.93 13.46 -3.18
N LEU A 45 -3.05 12.78 -2.45
CA LEU A 45 -1.62 12.71 -2.81
C LEU A 45 -1.39 12.01 -4.16
N LEU A 46 -2.12 10.94 -4.42
CA LEU A 46 -2.08 10.25 -5.71
C LEU A 46 -2.58 11.17 -6.85
N ALA A 47 -3.71 11.85 -6.65
CA ALA A 47 -4.26 12.78 -7.63
C ALA A 47 -3.32 13.97 -7.90
N GLU A 48 -2.68 14.53 -6.88
CA GLU A 48 -1.67 15.59 -7.01
C GLU A 48 -0.44 15.10 -7.80
N ALA A 49 -0.13 13.80 -7.72
CA ALA A 49 0.91 13.14 -8.51
C ALA A 49 0.45 12.71 -9.93
N GLY A 50 -0.82 12.91 -10.28
CA GLY A 50 -1.39 12.46 -11.56
C GLY A 50 -1.63 10.96 -11.66
N VAL A 51 -1.70 10.26 -10.52
CA VAL A 51 -1.99 8.82 -10.44
C VAL A 51 -3.45 8.62 -10.04
N ASP A 52 -4.20 7.88 -10.85
CA ASP A 52 -5.54 7.41 -10.47
C ASP A 52 -5.43 6.13 -9.61
N MET A 53 -6.29 6.00 -8.60
CA MET A 53 -6.43 4.76 -7.84
C MET A 53 -6.84 3.58 -8.73
N ALA A 54 -7.60 3.83 -9.80
CA ALA A 54 -8.01 2.80 -10.76
C ALA A 54 -6.84 2.23 -11.56
N ASP A 55 -5.72 2.96 -11.66
CA ASP A 55 -4.50 2.50 -12.34
C ASP A 55 -3.60 1.65 -11.45
N LEU A 56 -3.92 1.55 -10.15
CA LEU A 56 -3.20 0.70 -9.21
C LEU A 56 -3.56 -0.76 -9.46
N VAL A 57 -2.52 -1.57 -9.65
CA VAL A 57 -2.61 -3.03 -9.73
C VAL A 57 -2.17 -3.64 -8.40
N GLU A 58 -2.57 -4.88 -8.13
CA GLU A 58 -2.05 -5.62 -6.99
C GLU A 58 -0.51 -5.67 -7.08
N ALA A 59 0.16 -5.25 -6.01
CA ALA A 59 1.60 -5.42 -5.94
C ALA A 59 1.88 -6.91 -5.74
N ASP A 60 2.98 -7.41 -6.28
CA ASP A 60 3.48 -8.75 -5.94
C ASP A 60 3.82 -8.77 -4.44
N THR A 61 2.82 -8.97 -3.59
CA THR A 61 3.02 -9.43 -2.24
C THR A 61 3.41 -10.87 -2.43
N THR A 62 4.71 -11.18 -2.43
CA THR A 62 5.10 -12.56 -2.14
C THR A 62 4.44 -12.88 -0.81
N PRO A 63 3.42 -13.75 -0.75
CA PRO A 63 2.95 -14.21 0.53
C PRO A 63 4.16 -14.91 1.14
N MET A 64 4.58 -14.52 2.34
CA MET A 64 5.29 -15.46 3.20
C MET A 64 4.31 -16.60 3.46
N SER A 65 4.27 -17.56 2.54
CA SER A 65 3.54 -18.80 2.68
C SER A 65 4.32 -19.66 3.67
N GLY A 66 3.76 -19.82 4.88
CA GLY A 66 4.16 -20.88 5.82
C GLY A 66 4.65 -20.41 7.19
N ALA A 67 3.74 -20.37 8.16
CA ALA A 67 3.93 -21.03 9.47
C ALA A 67 2.59 -21.10 10.22
N ALA A 68 1.70 -21.97 9.73
CA ALA A 68 0.74 -22.65 10.60
C ALA A 68 1.25 -24.08 10.82
N GLY A 69 1.45 -24.48 12.08
CA GLY A 69 1.63 -25.87 12.49
C GLY A 69 2.91 -26.18 13.26
N ALA A 70 2.88 -26.02 14.59
CA ALA A 70 3.67 -26.85 15.51
C ALA A 70 3.13 -26.73 16.95
N ALA A 71 2.21 -27.63 17.30
CA ALA A 71 2.18 -28.43 18.54
C ALA A 71 0.84 -29.17 18.63
#